data_AF-A0A7V9WNL7-F1
#
_entry.id   AF-A0A7V9WNL7-F1
#
_cell.length_a   1.000
_cell.length_b   1.000
_cell.length_c   1.000
_cell.angle_alpha   90.00
_cell.angle_beta   90.00
_cell.angle_gamma   90.00
#
_symmetry.space_group_name_H-M   'P 1'
#
loop_
_entity.id
_entity.type
_entity.pdbx_description
1 polymer ?
#
loop_
_entity_poly.entity_id
_entity_poly.type
_entity_poly.pdbx_seq_one_letter_code
_entity_poly.pdbx_strand_id
1 'polypeptide(L)'
;SSTHKIVGSLTQSAMVHLGRAAEGRIDANVVDRAVTLVESTSPNSLLLGSLDAARRLAATRGHELLGETIAAVSEVRASVRAIGGLDVLDERMIGAPGVHDYDPLRLAIDVRGTGASGYEVASALREQSEVILELAGENVIVGVFGMAEEAAPQGRRLVAGLKDAVESLGDRGDRTREEFAPPPPWGELAMSPREAFLGPQEVVGVEEAAGRIATESLAAYPPGIPNVLPGERLTAETLDYIQTTLDLGGSLRGASDRRLRTVRVVAE
;
A
#
# COMPACT_ATOMS: atom_id res chain seq x y z
N SER A 1 -13.95 8.12 1.61
CA SER A 1 -13.90 6.80 0.95
C SER A 1 -13.47 6.98 -0.50
N SER A 2 -12.38 6.34 -0.94
CA SER A 2 -12.00 6.28 -2.35
C SER A 2 -12.81 5.20 -3.05
N THR A 3 -14.04 5.53 -3.44
CA THR A 3 -15.03 4.58 -3.98
C THR A 3 -14.51 3.78 -5.19
N HIS A 4 -13.63 4.38 -5.99
CA HIS A 4 -13.05 3.75 -7.18
C HIS A 4 -12.12 2.57 -6.88
N LYS A 5 -11.62 2.43 -5.64
CA LYS A 5 -10.67 1.36 -5.29
C LYS A 5 -11.32 0.01 -5.02
N ILE A 6 -12.56 0.01 -4.52
CA ILE A 6 -13.19 -1.21 -3.96
C ILE A 6 -14.63 -1.40 -4.46
N VAL A 7 -15.35 -0.30 -4.72
CA VAL A 7 -16.78 -0.33 -5.07
C VAL A 7 -17.01 -0.15 -6.58
N GLY A 8 -15.96 0.19 -7.34
CA GLY A 8 -15.98 0.20 -8.81
C GLY A 8 -16.46 1.51 -9.47
N SER A 9 -16.41 2.65 -8.79
CA SER A 9 -16.60 3.95 -9.46
C SER A 9 -15.36 4.34 -10.29
N LEU A 10 -15.47 5.37 -11.14
CA LEU A 10 -14.35 5.78 -11.99
C LEU A 10 -13.19 6.41 -11.19
N THR A 11 -11.94 6.23 -11.62
CA THR A 11 -10.75 6.84 -11.00
C THR A 11 -10.94 8.35 -10.81
N GLN A 12 -10.35 8.90 -9.74
CA GLN A 12 -10.53 10.28 -9.24
C GLN A 12 -11.85 10.55 -8.50
N SER A 13 -12.75 9.57 -8.41
CA SER A 13 -13.99 9.74 -7.64
C SER A 13 -13.86 9.24 -6.20
N ALA A 14 -14.49 9.96 -5.26
CA ALA A 14 -14.49 9.66 -3.83
C ALA A 14 -15.75 10.22 -3.15
N MET A 15 -16.09 9.68 -1.98
CA MET A 15 -17.19 10.16 -1.13
C MET A 15 -16.68 10.59 0.23
N VAL A 16 -17.18 11.71 0.74
CA VAL A 16 -17.05 12.11 2.14
C VAL A 16 -18.33 11.68 2.87
N HIS A 17 -18.20 10.85 3.90
CA HIS A 17 -19.35 10.38 4.69
C HIS A 17 -19.40 11.17 6.00
N LEU A 18 -20.50 11.88 6.21
CA LEU A 18 -20.76 12.56 7.48
C LEU A 18 -21.49 11.61 8.42
N GLY A 19 -20.93 11.41 9.61
CA GLY A 19 -21.60 10.70 10.69
C GLY A 19 -22.86 11.44 11.15
N ARG A 20 -23.73 10.76 11.89
CA ARG A 20 -24.92 11.40 12.49
C ARG A 20 -24.50 12.60 13.33
N ALA A 21 -25.28 13.69 13.23
CA ALA A 21 -25.06 14.90 14.02
C ALA A 21 -24.98 14.54 15.50
N ALA A 22 -23.88 14.91 16.13
CA ALA A 22 -23.59 14.71 17.54
C ALA A 22 -22.75 15.88 18.02
N GLU A 23 -22.81 16.17 19.32
CA GLU A 23 -22.00 17.21 19.94
C GLU A 23 -20.51 16.98 19.64
N GLY A 24 -19.78 18.05 19.31
CA GLY A 24 -18.37 17.99 18.93
C GLY A 24 -18.09 17.56 17.47
N ARG A 25 -19.10 17.29 16.64
CA ARG A 25 -18.90 17.09 15.19
C ARG A 25 -18.85 18.41 14.43
N ILE A 26 -18.08 18.41 13.34
CA ILE A 26 -18.01 19.54 12.40
C ILE A 26 -19.36 19.66 11.68
N ASP A 27 -19.86 20.90 11.60
CA ASP A 27 -21.10 21.21 10.89
C ASP A 27 -20.99 20.90 9.39
N ALA A 28 -22.07 20.39 8.80
CA ALA A 28 -22.08 19.98 7.39
C ALA A 28 -21.77 21.13 6.43
N ASN A 29 -22.18 22.37 6.75
CA ASN A 29 -21.89 23.54 5.92
C ASN A 29 -20.41 23.93 5.97
N VAL A 30 -19.73 23.65 7.10
CA VAL A 30 -18.28 23.85 7.20
C VAL A 30 -17.54 22.86 6.29
N VAL A 31 -17.99 21.60 6.25
CA VAL A 31 -17.43 20.59 5.35
C VAL A 31 -17.67 20.98 3.89
N ASP A 32 -18.89 21.36 3.52
CA ASP A 32 -19.25 21.81 2.18
C ASP A 32 -18.35 22.96 1.68
N ARG A 33 -18.15 23.97 2.53
CA ARG A 33 -17.22 25.08 2.25
C ARG A 33 -15.78 24.60 2.05
N ALA A 34 -15.31 23.65 2.85
CA ALA A 34 -13.95 23.13 2.74
C ALA A 34 -13.75 22.30 1.47
N VAL A 35 -14.73 21.49 1.08
CA VAL A 35 -14.70 20.72 -0.17
C VAL A 35 -14.69 21.65 -1.38
N THR A 36 -15.50 22.72 -1.34
CA THR A 36 -15.58 23.72 -2.42
C THR A 36 -14.24 24.42 -2.71
N LEU A 37 -13.33 24.49 -1.73
CA LEU A 37 -11.99 25.09 -1.94
C LEU A 37 -11.10 24.29 -2.90
N VAL A 38 -11.33 22.98 -3.01
CA VAL A 38 -10.49 22.05 -3.81
C VAL A 38 -11.26 21.42 -4.96
N GLU A 39 -12.59 21.51 -4.96
CA GLU A 39 -13.43 21.02 -6.03
C GLU A 39 -13.39 21.96 -7.26
N SER A 40 -13.46 21.38 -8.45
CA SER A 40 -13.61 22.16 -9.68
C SER A 40 -15.00 22.80 -9.74
N THR A 41 -15.08 24.05 -10.20
CA THR A 41 -16.36 24.71 -10.50
C THR A 41 -17.12 24.09 -11.69
N SER A 42 -16.54 23.09 -12.35
CA SER A 42 -17.16 22.33 -13.45
C SER A 42 -16.91 20.84 -13.25
N PRO A 43 -17.60 20.20 -12.28
CA PRO A 43 -17.37 18.80 -11.96
C PRO A 43 -17.73 17.91 -13.14
N ASN A 44 -16.97 16.83 -13.32
CA ASN A 44 -17.23 15.87 -14.38
C ASN A 44 -18.45 15.02 -14.02
N SER A 45 -19.53 15.19 -14.78
CA SER A 45 -20.81 14.48 -14.58
C SER A 45 -20.68 12.96 -14.71
N LEU A 46 -19.71 12.45 -15.47
CA LEU A 46 -19.44 11.01 -15.56
C LEU A 46 -18.88 10.47 -14.24
N LEU A 47 -18.01 11.23 -13.56
CA LEU A 47 -17.48 10.83 -12.25
C LEU A 47 -18.62 10.78 -11.21
N LEU A 48 -19.47 11.81 -11.19
CA LEU A 48 -20.64 11.85 -10.31
C LEU A 48 -21.64 10.72 -10.61
N GLY A 49 -21.94 10.47 -11.88
CA GLY A 49 -22.79 9.36 -12.30
C GLY A 49 -22.23 8.00 -11.90
N SER A 50 -20.91 7.80 -12.02
CA SER A 50 -20.26 6.57 -11.58
C SER A 50 -20.31 6.36 -10.06
N LEU A 51 -20.24 7.44 -9.28
CA LEU A 51 -20.39 7.39 -7.82
C LEU A 51 -21.81 6.97 -7.43
N ASP A 52 -22.84 7.54 -8.05
CA ASP A 52 -24.22 7.16 -7.75
C ASP A 52 -24.52 5.72 -8.19
N ALA A 53 -24.00 5.28 -9.34
CA ALA A 53 -24.12 3.90 -9.80
C ALA A 53 -23.45 2.91 -8.82
N ALA A 54 -22.21 3.19 -8.41
CA ALA A 54 -21.47 2.35 -7.45
C ALA A 54 -22.15 2.31 -6.07
N ARG A 55 -22.64 3.47 -5.59
CA ARG A 55 -23.42 3.56 -4.35
C ARG A 55 -24.69 2.72 -4.43
N ARG A 56 -25.44 2.81 -5.54
CA ARG A 56 -26.67 2.03 -5.74
C ARG A 56 -26.36 0.54 -5.74
N LEU A 57 -25.34 0.10 -6.48
CA LEU A 57 -24.92 -1.30 -6.51
C LEU A 57 -24.61 -1.83 -5.10
N ALA A 58 -23.77 -1.10 -4.34
CA ALA A 58 -23.44 -1.46 -2.97
C ALA A 58 -24.68 -1.53 -2.06
N ALA A 59 -25.58 -0.55 -2.17
CA ALA A 59 -26.78 -0.48 -1.33
C ALA A 59 -27.79 -1.60 -1.63
N THR A 60 -27.94 -1.99 -2.90
CA THR A 60 -28.97 -2.97 -3.31
C THR A 60 -28.46 -4.40 -3.37
N ARG A 61 -27.18 -4.61 -3.67
CA ARG A 61 -26.59 -5.94 -3.91
C ARG A 61 -25.24 -6.17 -3.21
N GLY A 62 -24.73 -5.20 -2.45
CA GLY A 62 -23.37 -5.27 -1.90
C GLY A 62 -23.12 -6.48 -0.99
N HIS A 63 -24.09 -6.86 -0.15
CA HIS A 63 -23.94 -8.03 0.74
C HIS A 63 -23.83 -9.35 -0.04
N GLU A 64 -24.64 -9.53 -1.09
CA GLU A 64 -24.61 -10.70 -1.97
C GLU A 64 -23.25 -10.77 -2.69
N LEU A 65 -22.87 -9.68 -3.37
CA LEU A 65 -21.65 -9.62 -4.18
C LEU A 65 -20.37 -9.76 -3.34
N LEU A 66 -20.33 -9.15 -2.15
CA LEU A 66 -19.22 -9.35 -1.22
C LEU A 66 -19.17 -10.78 -0.70
N GLY A 67 -20.32 -11.38 -0.38
CA GLY A 67 -20.41 -12.77 0.06
C GLY A 67 -19.85 -13.73 -1.00
N GLU A 68 -20.22 -13.53 -2.27
CA GLU A 68 -19.68 -14.29 -3.40
C GLU A 68 -18.16 -14.13 -3.53
N THR A 69 -17.64 -12.89 -3.50
CA THR A 69 -16.19 -12.65 -3.55
C THR A 69 -15.46 -13.30 -2.38
N ILE A 70 -15.96 -13.15 -1.15
CA ILE A 70 -15.32 -13.73 0.05
C ILE A 70 -15.29 -15.26 -0.03
N ALA A 71 -16.37 -15.90 -0.48
CA ALA A 71 -16.43 -17.35 -0.67
C ALA A 71 -15.38 -17.80 -1.70
N ALA A 72 -15.30 -17.13 -2.85
CA ALA A 72 -14.31 -17.42 -3.88
C ALA A 72 -12.87 -17.24 -3.37
N VAL A 73 -12.57 -16.16 -2.66
CA VAL A 73 -11.23 -15.91 -2.10
C VAL A 73 -10.85 -16.94 -1.03
N SER A 74 -11.82 -17.47 -0.29
CA SER A 74 -11.59 -18.59 0.64
C SER A 74 -11.10 -19.86 -0.09
N GLU A 75 -11.71 -20.20 -1.22
CA GLU A 75 -11.28 -21.33 -2.05
C GLU A 75 -9.88 -21.11 -2.65
N VAL A 76 -9.61 -19.88 -3.10
CA VAL A 76 -8.29 -19.47 -3.60
C VAL A 76 -7.24 -19.61 -2.51
N ARG A 77 -7.52 -19.14 -1.29
CA ARG A 77 -6.64 -19.25 -0.12
C ARG A 77 -6.29 -20.70 0.19
N ALA A 78 -7.28 -21.60 0.19
CA ALA A 78 -7.04 -23.03 0.38
C ALA A 78 -6.15 -23.62 -0.74
N SER A 79 -6.36 -23.18 -1.98
CA SER A 79 -5.56 -23.63 -3.13
C SER A 79 -4.12 -23.12 -3.09
N VAL A 80 -3.90 -21.88 -2.64
CA VAL A 80 -2.56 -21.30 -2.45
C VAL A 80 -1.77 -22.09 -1.40
N ARG A 81 -2.39 -22.42 -0.26
CA ARG A 81 -1.74 -23.23 0.79
C ARG A 81 -1.36 -24.65 0.35
N ALA A 82 -1.98 -25.16 -0.72
CA ALA A 82 -1.63 -26.45 -1.28
C ALA A 82 -0.38 -26.40 -2.20
N ILE A 83 0.12 -25.21 -2.52
CA ILE A 83 1.36 -25.00 -3.26
C ILE A 83 2.53 -25.05 -2.28
N GLY A 84 3.51 -25.91 -2.55
CA GLY A 84 4.69 -26.05 -1.69
C GLY A 84 5.42 -24.72 -1.53
N GLY A 85 5.80 -24.40 -0.28
CA GLY A 85 6.54 -23.19 0.05
C GLY A 85 5.70 -21.92 0.23
N LEU A 86 4.40 -21.95 -0.07
CA LEU A 86 3.49 -20.82 0.15
C LEU A 86 2.62 -21.02 1.40
N ASP A 87 2.40 -19.95 2.15
CA ASP A 87 1.33 -19.85 3.15
C ASP A 87 0.59 -18.51 2.95
N VAL A 88 -0.48 -18.29 3.72
CA VAL A 88 -1.32 -17.11 3.64
C VAL A 88 -1.45 -16.48 5.02
N LEU A 89 -1.43 -15.15 5.05
CA LEU A 89 -1.77 -14.40 6.25
C LEU A 89 -3.30 -14.35 6.34
N ASP A 90 -3.84 -14.77 7.48
CA ASP A 90 -5.27 -14.94 7.71
C ASP A 90 -5.65 -14.67 9.17
N GLU A 91 -6.87 -15.03 9.56
CA GLU A 91 -7.38 -14.84 10.93
C GLU A 91 -6.50 -15.44 12.05
N ARG A 92 -5.57 -16.36 11.72
CA ARG A 92 -4.58 -16.87 12.68
C ARG A 92 -3.69 -15.77 13.27
N MET A 93 -3.60 -14.61 12.62
CA MET A 93 -2.82 -13.46 13.09
C MET A 93 -3.55 -12.59 14.12
N ILE A 94 -4.87 -12.77 14.30
CA ILE A 94 -5.65 -11.95 15.21
C ILE A 94 -5.14 -12.13 16.65
N GLY A 95 -4.85 -10.99 17.32
CA GLY A 95 -4.26 -10.97 18.65
C GLY A 95 -2.73 -10.86 18.68
N ALA A 96 -2.05 -10.95 17.53
CA ALA A 96 -0.65 -10.56 17.42
C ALA A 96 -0.50 -9.03 17.65
N PRO A 97 0.69 -8.56 18.09
CA PRO A 97 0.93 -7.12 18.25
C PRO A 97 0.59 -6.33 16.98
N GLY A 98 -0.31 -5.36 17.11
CA GLY A 98 -0.76 -4.51 16.00
C GLY A 98 -1.85 -5.12 15.10
N VAL A 99 -2.37 -6.31 15.39
CA VAL A 99 -3.41 -6.98 14.58
C VAL A 99 -4.74 -7.04 15.34
N HIS A 100 -5.67 -6.16 14.96
CA HIS A 100 -7.04 -6.15 15.50
C HIS A 100 -7.96 -7.16 14.80
N ASP A 101 -7.98 -7.16 13.47
CA ASP A 101 -8.82 -8.03 12.63
C ASP A 101 -8.18 -8.22 11.25
N TYR A 102 -8.76 -9.09 10.42
CA TYR A 102 -8.28 -9.44 9.09
C TYR A 102 -9.33 -9.17 8.00
N ASP A 103 -8.91 -8.53 6.90
CA ASP A 103 -9.76 -8.29 5.73
C ASP A 103 -9.63 -9.46 4.73
N PRO A 104 -10.68 -10.29 4.54
CA PRO A 104 -10.62 -11.45 3.66
C PRO A 104 -10.45 -11.10 2.18
N LEU A 105 -10.68 -9.85 1.77
CA LEU A 105 -10.50 -9.39 0.39
C LEU A 105 -9.04 -9.04 0.06
N ARG A 106 -8.15 -9.04 1.07
CA ARG A 106 -6.71 -8.84 0.92
C ARG A 106 -6.01 -10.18 1.11
N LEU A 107 -5.75 -10.88 0.00
CA LEU A 107 -5.03 -12.14 0.00
C LEU A 107 -3.53 -11.88 0.09
N ALA A 108 -3.03 -11.80 1.33
CA ALA A 108 -1.60 -11.72 1.60
C ALA A 108 -0.99 -13.13 1.66
N ILE A 109 0.01 -13.38 0.82
CA ILE A 109 0.66 -14.68 0.62
C ILE A 109 2.11 -14.56 1.07
N ASP A 110 2.49 -15.39 2.02
CA ASP A 110 3.87 -15.58 2.48
C ASP A 110 4.60 -16.48 1.48
N VAL A 111 5.72 -15.99 0.96
CA VAL A 111 6.53 -16.68 -0.05
C VAL A 111 7.83 -17.25 0.51
N ARG A 112 8.13 -17.04 1.80
CA ARG A 112 9.44 -17.39 2.38
C ARG A 112 9.83 -18.85 2.17
N GLY A 113 8.87 -19.76 2.30
CA GLY A 113 9.10 -21.20 2.13
C GLY A 113 9.44 -21.63 0.70
N THR A 114 9.35 -20.73 -0.29
CA THR A 114 9.80 -21.00 -1.68
C THR A 114 11.29 -20.70 -1.88
N GLY A 115 11.91 -19.97 -0.96
CA GLY A 115 13.27 -19.44 -1.13
C GLY A 115 13.37 -18.24 -2.08
N ALA A 116 12.29 -17.84 -2.75
CA ALA A 116 12.26 -16.66 -3.60
C ALA A 116 11.72 -15.42 -2.86
N SER A 117 12.14 -14.24 -3.31
CA SER A 117 11.56 -12.97 -2.87
C SER A 117 10.16 -12.78 -3.45
N GLY A 118 9.30 -12.02 -2.75
CA GLY A 118 8.00 -11.67 -3.31
C GLY A 118 8.12 -10.82 -4.58
N TYR A 119 9.22 -10.09 -4.76
CA TYR A 119 9.53 -9.38 -6.02
C TYR A 119 9.77 -10.35 -7.18
N GLU A 120 10.54 -11.42 -6.98
CA GLU A 120 10.78 -12.44 -8.00
C GLU A 120 9.48 -13.16 -8.38
N VAL A 121 8.70 -13.59 -7.37
CA VAL A 121 7.41 -14.25 -7.60
C VAL A 121 6.45 -13.32 -8.36
N ALA A 122 6.40 -12.04 -7.98
CA ALA A 122 5.56 -11.06 -8.68
C ALA A 122 6.01 -10.79 -10.13
N SER A 123 7.32 -10.75 -10.39
CA SER A 123 7.82 -10.61 -11.77
C SER A 123 7.47 -11.82 -12.62
N ALA A 124 7.66 -13.04 -12.08
CA ALA A 124 7.29 -14.28 -12.74
C ALA A 124 5.78 -14.34 -13.06
N LEU A 125 4.92 -14.02 -12.09
CA LEU A 125 3.46 -13.93 -12.29
C LEU A 125 3.07 -12.95 -13.41
N ARG A 126 3.72 -11.79 -13.46
CA ARG A 126 3.45 -10.78 -14.48
C ARG A 126 3.90 -11.25 -15.85
N GLU A 127 5.08 -11.85 -15.96
CA GLU A 127 5.67 -12.25 -17.24
C GLU A 127 5.05 -13.53 -17.82
N GLN A 128 4.71 -14.48 -16.96
CA GLN A 128 4.23 -15.81 -17.36
C GLN A 128 2.71 -15.91 -17.41
N SER A 129 2.02 -15.15 -16.56
CA SER A 129 0.56 -15.28 -16.37
C SER A 129 -0.20 -13.97 -16.48
N GLU A 130 0.49 -12.86 -16.78
CA GLU A 130 -0.05 -11.47 -16.84
C GLU A 130 -0.88 -11.10 -15.59
N VAL A 131 -0.49 -11.63 -14.43
CA VAL A 131 -1.12 -11.31 -13.15
C VAL A 131 -0.33 -10.17 -12.50
N ILE A 132 -1.02 -9.07 -12.21
CA ILE A 132 -0.44 -7.93 -11.48
C ILE A 132 -0.98 -7.96 -10.05
N LEU A 133 -0.06 -8.00 -9.10
CA LEU A 133 -0.36 -7.94 -7.67
C LEU A 133 -0.41 -6.47 -7.21
N GLU A 134 -1.17 -6.20 -6.15
CA GLU A 134 -1.25 -4.85 -5.54
C GLU A 134 0.08 -4.46 -4.89
N LEU A 135 0.72 -5.43 -4.23
CA LEU A 135 1.96 -5.22 -3.50
C LEU A 135 2.83 -6.48 -3.60
N ALA A 136 4.13 -6.25 -3.75
CA ALA A 136 5.17 -7.25 -3.54
C ALA A 136 6.22 -6.65 -2.61
N GLY A 137 6.68 -7.46 -1.66
CA GLY A 137 7.84 -7.18 -0.83
C GLY A 137 8.73 -8.40 -0.69
N GLU A 138 9.69 -8.34 0.23
CA GLU A 138 10.69 -9.42 0.36
C GLU A 138 10.06 -10.78 0.67
N ASN A 139 9.12 -10.79 1.62
CA ASN A 139 8.56 -12.01 2.21
C ASN A 139 7.09 -12.24 1.87
N VAL A 140 6.41 -11.23 1.31
CA VAL A 140 4.96 -11.25 1.13
C VAL A 140 4.56 -10.62 -0.20
N ILE A 141 3.55 -11.19 -0.82
CA ILE A 141 2.83 -10.61 -1.96
C ILE A 141 1.35 -10.46 -1.60
N VAL A 142 0.67 -9.47 -2.17
CA VAL A 142 -0.73 -9.18 -1.84
C VAL A 142 -1.57 -9.09 -3.12
N GLY A 143 -2.54 -9.99 -3.22
CA GLY A 143 -3.64 -9.92 -4.16
C GLY A 143 -4.85 -9.20 -3.54
N VAL A 144 -5.61 -8.48 -4.35
CA VAL A 144 -6.79 -7.74 -3.91
C VAL A 144 -7.96 -8.17 -4.76
N PHE A 145 -9.08 -8.46 -4.11
CA PHE A 145 -10.31 -8.87 -4.78
C PHE A 145 -11.41 -7.87 -4.45
N GLY A 146 -12.00 -7.30 -5.49
CA GLY A 146 -13.06 -6.29 -5.38
C GLY A 146 -14.46 -6.88 -5.25
N MET A 147 -15.41 -6.02 -4.85
CA MET A 147 -16.82 -6.34 -4.93
C MET A 147 -17.26 -6.39 -6.40
N ALA A 148 -18.08 -7.39 -6.76
CA ALA A 148 -18.61 -7.55 -8.12
C ALA A 148 -17.55 -7.89 -9.19
N GLU A 149 -16.35 -8.27 -8.79
CA GLU A 149 -15.34 -8.84 -9.69
C GLU A 149 -15.56 -10.34 -9.88
N GLU A 150 -15.05 -10.89 -10.98
CA GLU A 150 -15.07 -12.33 -11.23
C GLU A 150 -13.97 -13.03 -10.42
N ALA A 151 -14.10 -13.01 -9.09
CA ALA A 151 -13.06 -13.46 -8.15
C ALA A 151 -12.68 -14.93 -8.34
N ALA A 152 -13.64 -15.81 -8.68
CA ALA A 152 -13.37 -17.23 -8.88
C ALA A 152 -12.46 -17.51 -10.10
N PRO A 153 -12.76 -17.06 -11.34
CA PRO A 153 -11.85 -17.26 -12.47
C PRO A 153 -10.52 -16.51 -12.31
N GLN A 154 -10.52 -15.29 -11.76
CA GLN A 154 -9.28 -14.56 -11.48
C GLN A 154 -8.41 -15.29 -10.45
N GLY A 155 -9.03 -15.81 -9.40
CA GLY A 155 -8.40 -16.64 -8.38
C GLY A 155 -7.78 -17.91 -8.94
N ARG A 156 -8.47 -18.60 -9.86
CA ARG A 156 -7.90 -19.77 -10.56
C ARG A 156 -6.68 -19.40 -11.40
N ARG A 157 -6.74 -18.26 -12.10
CA ARG A 157 -5.59 -17.73 -12.88
C ARG A 157 -4.40 -17.42 -11.96
N LEU A 158 -4.65 -16.77 -10.82
CA LEU A 158 -3.62 -16.50 -9.82
C LEU A 158 -2.99 -17.80 -9.29
N VAL A 159 -3.80 -18.79 -8.91
CA VAL A 159 -3.30 -20.07 -8.38
C VAL A 159 -2.47 -20.82 -9.42
N ALA A 160 -2.91 -20.86 -10.68
CA ALA A 160 -2.14 -21.48 -11.76
C ALA A 160 -0.81 -20.76 -11.95
N GLY A 161 -0.83 -19.42 -12.05
CA GLY A 161 0.40 -18.63 -12.20
C GLY A 161 1.35 -18.75 -11.02
N LEU A 162 0.83 -18.89 -9.79
CA LEU A 162 1.68 -19.12 -8.61
C LEU A 162 2.41 -20.47 -8.68
N LYS A 163 1.73 -21.52 -9.18
CA LYS A 163 2.37 -22.83 -9.39
C LYS A 163 3.50 -22.72 -10.41
N ASP A 164 3.20 -22.15 -11.57
CA ASP A 164 4.18 -21.98 -12.66
C ASP A 164 5.37 -21.10 -12.22
N ALA A 165 5.10 -20.02 -11.47
CA ALA A 165 6.12 -19.13 -10.94
C ALA A 165 7.04 -19.85 -9.94
N VAL A 166 6.48 -20.58 -8.98
CA VAL A 166 7.27 -21.33 -7.98
C VAL A 166 8.08 -22.45 -8.65
N GLU A 167 7.48 -23.18 -9.61
CA GLU A 167 8.19 -24.23 -10.35
C GLU A 167 9.34 -23.66 -11.20
N SER A 168 9.13 -22.54 -11.88
CA SER A 168 10.14 -21.92 -12.75
C SER A 168 11.30 -21.27 -11.99
N LEU A 169 11.05 -20.72 -10.80
CA LEU A 169 12.10 -20.16 -9.94
C LEU A 169 12.97 -21.23 -9.29
N GLY A 170 12.45 -22.47 -9.22
CA GLY A 170 13.07 -23.64 -8.61
C GLY A 170 13.02 -23.59 -7.09
N ASP A 171 13.08 -24.77 -6.45
CA ASP A 171 13.26 -24.85 -5.00
C ASP A 171 14.68 -24.43 -4.64
N ARG A 172 14.81 -23.24 -4.05
CA ARG A 172 16.10 -22.69 -3.59
C ARG A 172 16.33 -22.96 -2.10
N GLY A 173 15.46 -23.75 -1.46
CA GLY A 173 15.45 -24.00 -0.02
C GLY A 173 14.81 -22.86 0.77
N ASP A 174 14.67 -23.06 2.08
CA ASP A 174 14.14 -22.03 2.98
C ASP A 174 15.15 -20.88 3.06
N ARG A 175 14.77 -19.68 2.61
CA ARG A 175 15.51 -18.49 3.02
C ARG A 175 15.33 -18.41 4.51
N THR A 176 16.44 -18.51 5.27
CA THR A 176 16.43 -18.13 6.68
C THR A 176 15.63 -16.86 6.79
N ARG A 177 14.59 -16.85 7.62
CA ARG A 177 13.76 -15.68 7.89
C ARG A 177 14.70 -14.52 8.23
N GLU A 178 15.14 -13.77 7.23
CA GLU A 178 15.89 -12.56 7.47
C GLU A 178 14.87 -11.67 8.15
N GLU A 179 15.07 -11.49 9.45
CA GLU A 179 14.29 -10.53 10.20
C GLU A 179 14.51 -9.20 9.50
N PHE A 180 13.44 -8.63 8.96
CA PHE A 180 13.49 -7.26 8.53
C PHE A 180 14.05 -6.45 9.69
N ALA A 181 15.10 -5.67 9.41
CA ALA A 181 15.55 -4.68 10.38
C ALA A 181 14.32 -3.90 10.85
N PRO A 182 14.13 -3.73 12.17
CA PRO A 182 13.00 -2.97 12.66
C PRO A 182 13.01 -1.59 11.97
N PRO A 183 11.84 -1.05 11.59
CA PRO A 183 11.81 0.27 11.01
C PRO A 183 12.50 1.23 11.99
N PRO A 184 13.38 2.12 11.50
CA PRO A 184 14.13 3.04 12.34
C PRO A 184 13.14 3.94 13.10
N PRO A 185 13.52 4.43 14.29
CA PRO A 185 12.69 5.39 15.00
C PRO A 185 12.47 6.64 14.14
N TRP A 186 11.32 7.29 14.34
CA TRP A 186 11.06 8.58 13.69
C TRP A 186 12.05 9.64 14.19
N GLY A 187 12.42 10.54 13.28
CA GLY A 187 13.21 11.70 13.61
C GLY A 187 12.46 12.67 14.53
N GLU A 188 13.20 13.51 15.24
CA GLU A 188 12.62 14.64 15.97
C GLU A 188 11.91 15.59 14.98
N LEU A 189 10.64 15.92 15.23
CA LEU A 189 9.93 16.97 14.50
C LEU A 189 10.42 18.35 14.97
N ALA A 190 11.49 18.84 14.34
CA ALA A 190 12.15 20.09 14.71
C ALA A 190 11.40 21.35 14.26
N MET A 191 10.55 21.23 13.23
CA MET A 191 9.66 22.31 12.77
C MET A 191 8.41 21.75 12.10
N SER A 192 7.39 22.59 11.85
CA SER A 192 6.18 22.09 11.20
C SER A 192 6.44 21.68 9.74
N PRO A 193 5.72 20.67 9.22
CA PRO A 193 5.89 20.27 7.81
C PRO A 193 5.65 21.40 6.82
N ARG A 194 4.76 22.34 7.15
CA ARG A 194 4.49 23.51 6.32
C ARG A 194 5.70 24.46 6.26
N GLU A 195 6.31 24.75 7.39
CA GLU A 195 7.47 25.63 7.47
C GLU A 195 8.67 25.01 6.75
N ALA A 196 8.93 23.72 6.97
CA ALA A 196 10.00 23.02 6.27
C ALA A 196 9.78 22.99 4.76
N PHE A 197 8.57 22.65 4.31
CA PHE A 197 8.28 22.49 2.88
C PHE A 197 8.30 23.82 2.10
N LEU A 198 7.79 24.91 2.70
CA LEU A 198 7.70 26.23 2.05
C LEU A 198 8.91 27.13 2.33
N GLY A 199 9.74 26.78 3.31
CA GLY A 199 10.88 27.57 3.75
C GLY A 199 12.08 27.52 2.80
N PRO A 200 13.12 28.31 3.10
CA PRO A 200 14.41 28.22 2.42
C PRO A 200 15.01 26.81 2.53
N GLN A 201 15.49 26.28 1.42
CA GLN A 201 15.96 24.90 1.31
C GLN A 201 17.22 24.83 0.45
N GLU A 202 18.06 23.84 0.73
CA GLU A 202 19.21 23.48 -0.09
C GLU A 202 19.27 21.97 -0.34
N VAL A 203 20.14 21.57 -1.27
CA VAL A 203 20.34 20.16 -1.64
C VAL A 203 21.73 19.76 -1.16
N VAL A 204 21.80 18.74 -0.32
CA VAL A 204 23.06 18.20 0.22
C VAL A 204 23.25 16.75 -0.20
N GLY A 205 24.50 16.27 -0.19
CA GLY A 205 24.77 14.85 -0.34
C GLY A 205 24.16 14.07 0.84
N VAL A 206 23.70 12.83 0.60
CA VAL A 206 23.09 12.00 1.65
C VAL A 206 24.03 11.80 2.86
N GLU A 207 25.33 11.71 2.60
CA GLU A 207 26.38 11.58 3.61
C GLU A 207 26.46 12.78 4.57
N GLU A 208 26.01 13.95 4.13
CA GLU A 208 26.01 15.21 4.90
C GLU A 208 24.63 15.52 5.50
N ALA A 209 23.64 14.68 5.24
CA ALA A 209 22.26 14.96 5.57
C ALA A 209 21.89 14.58 7.02
N ALA A 210 22.63 13.65 7.64
CA ALA A 210 22.37 13.25 9.01
C ALA A 210 22.47 14.46 9.98
N GLY A 211 21.45 14.64 10.81
CA GLY A 211 21.32 15.77 11.73
C GLY A 211 20.65 17.02 11.12
N ARG A 212 20.50 17.10 9.79
CA ARG A 212 19.78 18.19 9.10
C ARG A 212 18.26 17.98 9.13
N ILE A 213 17.50 19.03 8.88
CA ILE A 213 16.03 18.97 8.87
C ILE A 213 15.55 18.76 7.44
N ALA A 214 14.79 17.70 7.18
CA ALA A 214 14.26 17.39 5.85
C ALA A 214 13.21 18.42 5.40
N THR A 215 13.20 18.76 4.11
CA THR A 215 12.14 19.60 3.50
C THR A 215 11.29 18.84 2.49
N GLU A 216 11.61 17.56 2.28
CA GLU A 216 10.87 16.62 1.45
C GLU A 216 10.52 15.35 2.23
N SER A 217 9.56 14.57 1.72
CA SER A 217 9.21 13.29 2.31
C SER A 217 10.09 12.17 1.74
N LEU A 218 10.53 11.24 2.57
CA LEU A 218 11.23 10.04 2.13
C LEU A 218 10.39 8.82 2.51
N ALA A 219 9.89 8.08 1.53
CA ALA A 219 9.09 6.88 1.75
C ALA A 219 9.66 5.71 0.94
N ALA A 220 10.38 4.81 1.61
CA ALA A 220 10.84 3.56 1.02
C ALA A 220 9.63 2.64 0.77
N TYR A 221 9.57 2.07 -0.43
CA TYR A 221 8.52 1.19 -0.86
C TYR A 221 9.08 -0.16 -1.30
N PRO A 222 8.53 -1.27 -0.78
CA PRO A 222 7.52 -1.38 0.29
C PRO A 222 8.09 -1.08 1.69
N PRO A 223 7.25 -0.76 2.70
CA PRO A 223 5.78 -0.73 2.67
C PRO A 223 5.17 0.56 2.09
N GLY A 224 5.96 1.60 1.80
CA GLY A 224 5.44 2.87 1.29
C GLY A 224 4.90 3.81 2.36
N ILE A 225 5.20 3.55 3.62
CA ILE A 225 4.95 4.47 4.73
C ILE A 225 6.10 5.48 4.76
N PRO A 226 5.83 6.79 4.87
CA PRO A 226 6.89 7.78 5.01
C PRO A 226 7.81 7.44 6.19
N ASN A 227 9.10 7.25 5.88
CA ASN A 227 10.17 7.13 6.86
C ASN A 227 10.54 8.50 7.43
N VAL A 228 10.39 9.54 6.59
CA VAL A 228 10.66 10.94 6.92
C VAL A 228 9.56 11.82 6.33
N LEU A 229 9.07 12.77 7.13
CA LEU A 229 8.25 13.89 6.69
C LEU A 229 9.03 15.21 6.74
N PRO A 230 8.64 16.23 5.94
CA PRO A 230 9.21 17.56 6.06
C PRO A 230 9.12 18.06 7.50
N GLY A 231 10.22 18.65 7.99
CA GLY A 231 10.34 19.17 9.34
C GLY A 231 10.94 18.19 10.34
N GLU A 232 11.09 16.92 9.97
CA GLU A 232 11.78 15.92 10.79
C GLU A 232 13.30 16.00 10.58
N ARG A 233 14.04 15.75 11.65
CA ARG A 233 15.50 15.64 11.62
C ARG A 233 15.92 14.28 11.05
N LEU A 234 16.73 14.31 10.01
CA LEU A 234 17.29 13.12 9.39
C LEU A 234 18.27 12.44 10.35
N THR A 235 18.17 11.12 10.49
CA THR A 235 19.11 10.30 11.25
C THR A 235 19.89 9.39 10.31
N ALA A 236 21.12 9.02 10.68
CA ALA A 236 21.90 8.05 9.90
C ALA A 236 21.15 6.72 9.75
N GLU A 237 20.55 6.23 10.85
CA GLU A 237 19.78 4.97 10.86
C GLU A 237 18.61 4.99 9.86
N THR A 238 17.89 6.11 9.76
CA THR A 238 16.81 6.25 8.78
C THR A 238 17.31 6.27 7.33
N LEU A 239 18.43 6.94 7.06
CA LEU A 239 19.02 7.00 5.73
C LEU A 239 19.57 5.63 5.30
N ASP A 240 20.26 4.94 6.21
CA ASP A 240 20.80 3.59 5.98
C ASP A 240 19.69 2.57 5.70
N TYR A 241 18.57 2.64 6.44
CA TYR A 241 17.40 1.80 6.20
C TYR A 241 16.82 2.01 4.79
N ILE A 242 16.67 3.27 4.36
CA ILE A 242 16.14 3.59 3.03
C ILE A 242 17.11 3.09 1.95
N GLN A 243 18.41 3.32 2.12
CA GLN A 243 19.43 2.86 1.18
C GLN A 243 19.42 1.33 1.04
N THR A 244 19.38 0.61 2.17
CA THR A 244 19.28 -0.86 2.18
C THR A 244 18.03 -1.34 1.42
N THR A 245 16.90 -0.66 1.61
CA THR A 245 15.65 -1.00 0.88
C THR A 245 15.80 -0.80 -0.64
N LEU A 246 16.51 0.24 -1.08
CA LEU A 246 16.81 0.48 -2.49
C LEU A 246 17.75 -0.59 -3.07
N ASP A 247 18.77 -1.00 -2.31
CA ASP A 247 19.73 -2.01 -2.73
C ASP A 247 19.08 -3.40 -2.89
N LEU A 248 18.04 -3.69 -2.10
CA LEU A 248 17.19 -4.88 -2.22
C LEU A 248 16.15 -4.79 -3.37
N GLY A 249 16.22 -3.75 -4.21
CA GLY A 249 15.32 -3.57 -5.36
C GLY A 249 14.02 -2.82 -5.05
N GLY A 250 13.90 -2.26 -3.86
CA GLY A 250 12.81 -1.34 -3.49
C GLY A 250 12.88 -0.01 -4.26
N SER A 251 11.94 0.88 -3.96
CA SER A 251 11.86 2.21 -4.59
C SER A 251 11.62 3.31 -3.58
N LEU A 252 12.13 4.51 -3.85
CA LEU A 252 11.92 5.68 -2.99
C LEU A 252 10.88 6.62 -3.61
N ARG A 253 9.86 6.97 -2.81
CA ARG A 253 8.81 7.94 -3.14
C ARG A 253 8.94 9.19 -2.27
N GLY A 254 8.42 10.31 -2.78
CA GLY A 254 8.47 11.62 -2.11
C GLY A 254 9.79 12.37 -2.30
N ALA A 255 10.91 11.65 -2.39
CA ALA A 255 12.23 12.25 -2.58
C ALA A 255 12.40 12.89 -3.96
N SER A 256 13.09 14.04 -4.00
CA SER A 256 13.49 14.69 -5.25
C SER A 256 14.57 13.92 -6.00
N ASP A 257 15.47 13.22 -5.30
CA ASP A 257 16.34 12.19 -5.86
C ASP A 257 15.90 10.79 -5.40
N ARG A 258 15.35 10.02 -6.33
CA ARG A 258 14.84 8.66 -6.06
C ARG A 258 15.94 7.62 -5.83
N ARG A 259 17.21 7.96 -6.07
CA ARG A 259 18.37 7.11 -5.77
C ARG A 259 19.03 7.46 -4.44
N LEU A 260 18.46 8.39 -3.69
CA LEU A 260 18.96 8.86 -2.40
C LEU A 260 20.43 9.32 -2.43
N ARG A 261 20.93 9.88 -3.54
CA ARG A 261 22.30 10.43 -3.58
C ARG A 261 22.35 11.81 -2.95
N THR A 262 21.27 12.55 -3.10
CA THR A 262 21.07 13.87 -2.47
C THR A 262 19.70 13.96 -1.82
N VAL A 263 19.58 14.84 -0.84
CA VAL A 263 18.30 15.14 -0.19
C VAL A 263 18.13 16.63 0.02
N ARG A 264 16.86 17.08 0.06
CA ARG A 264 16.51 18.47 0.36
C ARG A 264 16.37 18.69 1.85
N VAL A 265 17.10 19.68 2.35
CA VAL A 265 17.13 20.05 3.75
C VAL A 265 16.90 21.55 3.92
N VAL A 266 16.57 21.96 5.15
CA VAL A 266 16.43 23.38 5.50
C VAL A 266 17.78 24.06 5.31
N ALA A 267 17.78 25.20 4.62
CA ALA A 267 18.99 26.00 4.43
C ALA A 267 19.46 26.60 5.76
N GLU A 268 20.76 26.54 6.02
CA GLU A 268 21.41 27.17 7.18
C GLU A 268 21.58 28.69 7.02
#